data_AF-A0A3B7MXA7-F1
#
_entry.id   AF-A0A3B7MXA7-F1
#
_cell.length_a   1.000
_cell.length_b   1.000
_cell.length_c   1.000
_cell.angle_alpha   90.00
_cell.angle_beta   90.00
_cell.angle_gamma   90.00
#
_symmetry.space_group_name_H-M   'P 1'
#
loop_
_entity.id
_entity.type
_entity.pdbx_description
1 polymer ?
#
loop_
_entity_poly.entity_id
_entity_poly.type
_entity_poly.pdbx_seq_one_letter_code
_entity_poly.pdbx_strand_id
1 'polypeptide(L)'
;MREQCKLLYEKMLAEMESCRQQSLTEKEQIECAFRTCEMNWKKLQALLHTYRFHSESEEAWFFKTIKPQFTGLIEYYALVYKAALFLPDDDQHDIYKFWQNELQLARRFFTEHESFYNYYKGGMTEMDTIYFVRANNDPTILPASKAYDIAPEATTSHDHLVASIIAREQYMEYVNRQMQRINN
;
A
#
# COMPACT_ATOMS: atom_id res chain seq x y z
N MET A 1 11.83 11.35 14.44
CA MET A 1 11.07 10.72 13.34
C MET A 1 10.29 9.49 13.78
N ARG A 2 10.93 8.41 14.26
CA ARG A 2 10.26 7.11 14.54
C ARG A 2 8.97 7.22 15.36
N GLU A 3 9.04 7.88 16.52
CA GLU A 3 7.88 8.02 17.41
C GLU A 3 6.76 8.87 16.78
N GLN A 4 7.11 9.96 16.10
CA GLN A 4 6.12 10.79 15.41
C GLN A 4 5.41 10.03 14.28
N CYS A 5 6.15 9.22 13.50
CA CYS A 5 5.57 8.38 12.47
C CYS A 5 4.66 7.30 13.05
N LYS A 6 5.06 6.67 14.18
CA LYS A 6 4.25 5.69 14.89
C LYS A 6 2.93 6.30 15.38
N LEU A 7 3.00 7.43 16.08
CA LEU A 7 1.81 8.15 16.56
C LEU A 7 0.90 8.59 15.41
N LEU A 8 1.48 9.03 14.29
CA LEU A 8 0.71 9.38 13.09
C LEU A 8 0.00 8.16 12.50
N TYR A 9 0.66 7.00 12.47
CA TYR A 9 0.06 5.76 11.98
C TYR A 9 -1.06 5.26 12.90
N GLU A 10 -0.84 5.22 14.21
CA GLU A 10 -1.86 4.85 15.20
C GLU A 10 -3.09 5.77 15.12
N LYS A 11 -2.85 7.08 14.97
CA LYS A 11 -3.93 8.06 14.76
C LYS A 11 -4.70 7.80 13.47
N MET A 12 -4.00 7.50 12.37
CA MET A 12 -4.65 7.16 11.10
C MET A 12 -5.55 5.92 11.25
N LEU A 13 -5.07 4.87 11.93
CA LEU A 13 -5.88 3.67 12.17
C LEU A 13 -7.12 3.95 13.02
N ALA A 14 -6.99 4.78 14.06
CA ALA A 14 -8.12 5.20 14.88
C ALA A 14 -9.15 6.05 14.10
N GLU A 15 -8.68 6.97 13.24
CA GLU A 15 -9.53 7.76 12.34
C GLU A 15 -10.29 6.86 11.36
N MET A 16 -9.62 5.86 10.78
CA MET A 16 -10.22 4.89 9.87
C MET A 16 -11.31 4.05 10.56
N GLU A 17 -11.04 3.55 11.77
CA GLU A 17 -12.01 2.76 12.53
C GLU A 17 -13.22 3.60 12.94
N SER A 18 -13.00 4.84 13.40
CA SER A 18 -14.10 5.77 13.69
C SER A 18 -14.97 6.01 12.45
N CYS A 19 -14.36 6.16 11.27
CA CYS A 19 -15.14 6.37 10.06
C CYS A 19 -15.91 5.13 9.62
N ARG A 20 -15.31 3.95 9.79
CA ARG A 20 -15.96 2.67 9.50
C ARG A 20 -17.26 2.49 10.30
N GLN A 21 -17.26 2.89 11.57
CA GLN A 21 -18.42 2.81 12.47
C GLN A 21 -19.54 3.80 12.11
N GLN A 22 -19.21 4.90 11.44
CA GLN A 22 -20.17 5.94 11.04
C GLN A 22 -20.74 5.75 9.63
N SER A 23 -20.09 4.91 8.81
CA SER A 23 -20.47 4.68 7.41
C SER A 23 -21.59 3.66 7.30
N LEU A 24 -22.57 3.93 6.43
CA LEU A 24 -23.76 3.09 6.28
C LEU A 24 -23.56 1.97 5.25
N THR A 25 -22.65 2.17 4.30
CA THR A 25 -22.38 1.23 3.20
C THR A 25 -20.89 0.87 3.10
N GLU A 26 -20.58 -0.29 2.51
CA GLU A 26 -19.20 -0.71 2.25
C GLU A 26 -18.46 0.31 1.35
N LYS A 27 -19.17 0.92 0.39
CA LYS A 27 -18.62 1.97 -0.47
C LYS A 27 -18.19 3.20 0.32
N GLU A 28 -19.03 3.71 1.22
CA GLU A 28 -18.69 4.85 2.07
C GLU A 28 -17.50 4.52 2.99
N GLN A 29 -17.42 3.30 3.51
CA GLN A 29 -16.29 2.83 4.32
C GLN A 29 -14.98 2.87 3.51
N ILE A 30 -14.99 2.37 2.28
CA ILE A 30 -13.83 2.37 1.38
C ILE A 30 -13.38 3.80 1.05
N GLU A 31 -14.31 4.66 0.63
CA GLU A 31 -14.01 6.04 0.28
C GLU A 31 -13.45 6.82 1.47
N CYS A 32 -14.02 6.64 2.66
CA CYS A 32 -13.54 7.30 3.85
C CYS A 32 -12.16 6.81 4.26
N ALA A 33 -11.93 5.50 4.23
CA ALA A 33 -10.63 4.92 4.54
C ALA A 33 -9.56 5.42 3.57
N PHE A 34 -9.85 5.44 2.27
CA PHE A 34 -8.95 5.98 1.24
C PHE A 34 -8.58 7.44 1.52
N ARG A 35 -9.57 8.31 1.75
CA ARG A 35 -9.32 9.73 2.08
C ARG A 35 -8.50 9.91 3.36
N THR A 36 -8.75 9.08 4.36
CA THR A 36 -8.02 9.10 5.64
C THR A 36 -6.56 8.72 5.43
N CYS A 37 -6.29 7.69 4.63
CA CYS A 37 -4.94 7.29 4.26
C CYS A 37 -4.22 8.39 3.47
N GLU A 38 -4.86 8.99 2.46
CA GLU A 38 -4.28 10.08 1.68
C GLU A 38 -3.96 11.31 2.54
N MET A 39 -4.86 11.70 3.44
CA MET A 39 -4.63 12.83 4.34
C MET A 39 -3.43 12.57 5.27
N ASN A 40 -3.32 11.38 5.84
CA ASN A 40 -2.21 11.06 6.73
C ASN A 40 -0.89 10.84 5.99
N TRP A 41 -0.94 10.36 4.73
CA TRP A 41 0.22 10.36 3.85
C TRP A 41 0.74 11.78 3.58
N LYS A 42 -0.13 12.74 3.28
CA LYS A 42 0.26 14.16 3.12
C LYS A 42 0.91 14.74 4.38
N LYS A 43 0.40 14.39 5.57
CA LYS A 43 1.03 14.78 6.85
C LYS A 43 2.42 14.16 6.99
N LEU A 44 2.59 12.89 6.61
CA LEU A 44 3.89 12.21 6.63
C LEU A 44 4.88 12.86 5.64
N GLN A 45 4.42 13.21 4.44
CA GLN A 45 5.24 13.94 3.46
C GLN A 45 5.68 15.31 4.01
N ALA A 46 4.80 16.04 4.68
CA ALA A 46 5.16 17.32 5.32
C ALA A 46 6.23 17.15 6.42
N LEU A 47 6.14 16.08 7.23
CA LEU A 47 7.19 15.74 8.20
C LEU A 47 8.51 15.43 7.47
N LEU A 48 8.46 14.59 6.43
CA LEU A 48 9.63 14.18 5.65
C LEU A 48 10.34 15.38 5.02
N HIS A 49 9.60 16.36 4.49
CA HIS A 49 10.16 17.55 3.87
C HIS A 49 11.03 18.39 4.82
N THR A 50 10.69 18.40 6.11
CA THR A 50 11.47 19.13 7.13
C THR A 50 12.53 18.28 7.82
N TYR A 51 12.55 16.97 7.55
CA TYR A 51 13.43 16.03 8.21
C TYR A 51 14.69 15.74 7.40
N ARG A 52 15.83 15.62 8.09
CA ARG A 52 17.06 15.09 7.52
C ARG A 52 17.42 13.78 8.24
N PHE A 53 17.61 12.72 7.46
CA PHE A 53 18.07 11.44 8.00
C PHE A 53 19.52 11.58 8.48
N HIS A 54 19.82 10.95 9.61
CA HIS A 54 21.14 10.95 10.23
C HIS A 54 22.07 9.91 9.60
N SER A 55 21.51 8.93 8.88
CA SER A 55 22.26 7.87 8.19
C SER A 55 21.42 7.26 7.07
N GLU A 56 22.10 6.62 6.11
CA GLU A 56 21.47 5.81 5.07
C GLU A 56 20.62 4.68 5.65
N SER A 57 21.05 4.07 6.76
CA SER A 57 20.27 3.01 7.43
C SER A 57 18.96 3.53 8.02
N GLU A 58 18.95 4.77 8.52
CA GLU A 58 17.71 5.40 8.99
C GLU A 58 16.74 5.69 7.83
N GLU A 59 17.28 6.20 6.72
CA GLU A 59 16.54 6.48 5.50
C GLU A 59 15.95 5.20 4.91
N ALA A 60 16.78 4.17 4.76
CA ALA A 60 16.36 2.87 4.24
C ALA A 60 15.26 2.26 5.11
N TRP A 61 15.42 2.31 6.44
CA TRP A 61 14.39 1.86 7.37
C TRP A 61 13.06 2.61 7.17
N PHE A 62 13.11 3.93 6.96
CA PHE A 62 11.90 4.74 6.72
C PHE A 62 11.17 4.29 5.45
N PHE A 63 11.88 4.19 4.32
CA PHE A 63 11.29 3.84 3.02
C PHE A 63 10.86 2.37 2.92
N LYS A 64 11.54 1.47 3.64
CA LYS A 64 11.21 0.04 3.69
C LYS A 64 10.11 -0.32 4.70
N THR A 65 10.00 0.45 5.79
CA THR A 65 9.16 0.05 6.94
C THR A 65 8.06 1.03 7.27
N ILE A 66 8.33 2.33 7.27
CA ILE A 66 7.37 3.36 7.72
C ILE A 66 6.47 3.81 6.59
N LYS A 67 7.05 4.34 5.51
CA LYS A 67 6.27 4.84 4.36
C LYS A 67 5.28 3.79 3.84
N PRO A 68 5.66 2.51 3.66
CA PRO A 68 4.76 1.49 3.10
C PRO A 68 3.52 1.19 3.96
N GLN A 69 3.55 1.49 5.26
CA GLN A 69 2.36 1.34 6.11
C GLN A 69 1.23 2.30 5.71
N PHE A 70 1.57 3.47 5.18
CA PHE A 70 0.61 4.46 4.70
C PHE A 70 0.25 4.18 3.25
N THR A 71 1.27 4.09 2.38
CA THR A 71 1.04 3.94 0.94
C THR A 71 0.47 2.58 0.56
N GLY A 72 0.81 1.51 1.30
CA GLY A 72 0.21 0.19 1.12
C GLY A 72 -1.29 0.16 1.41
N LEU A 73 -1.77 0.95 2.38
CA LEU A 73 -3.21 1.08 2.64
C LEU A 73 -3.91 1.89 1.53
N ILE A 74 -3.29 2.98 1.05
CA ILE A 74 -3.82 3.74 -0.10
C ILE A 74 -4.00 2.80 -1.30
N GLU A 75 -2.98 2.01 -1.62
CA GLU A 75 -3.05 1.03 -2.70
C GLU A 75 -4.10 -0.05 -2.47
N TYR A 76 -4.19 -0.59 -1.26
CA TYR A 76 -5.20 -1.58 -0.90
C TYR A 76 -6.62 -1.05 -1.15
N TYR A 77 -6.95 0.13 -0.63
CA TYR A 77 -8.28 0.70 -0.84
C TYR A 77 -8.54 1.11 -2.29
N ALA A 78 -7.50 1.48 -3.05
CA ALA A 78 -7.63 1.69 -4.49
C ALA A 78 -7.98 0.38 -5.22
N LEU A 79 -7.38 -0.75 -4.84
CA LEU A 79 -7.73 -2.07 -5.39
C LEU A 79 -9.17 -2.45 -5.04
N VAL A 80 -9.58 -2.31 -3.78
CA VAL A 80 -10.94 -2.61 -3.33
C VAL A 80 -11.97 -1.72 -4.03
N TYR A 81 -11.71 -0.42 -4.13
CA TYR A 81 -12.60 0.51 -4.83
C TYR A 81 -12.74 0.17 -6.30
N LYS A 82 -11.62 -0.12 -6.99
CA LYS A 82 -11.63 -0.57 -8.38
C LYS A 82 -12.45 -1.86 -8.52
N ALA A 83 -12.26 -2.82 -7.63
CA ALA A 83 -12.99 -4.07 -7.68
C ALA A 83 -14.51 -3.86 -7.52
N ALA A 84 -14.91 -3.00 -6.59
CA ALA A 84 -16.31 -2.64 -6.37
C ALA A 84 -16.94 -1.94 -7.60
N LEU A 85 -16.17 -1.15 -8.37
CA LEU A 85 -16.65 -0.50 -9.58
C LEU A 85 -16.88 -1.47 -10.76
N PHE A 86 -16.12 -2.56 -10.82
CA PHE A 86 -16.16 -3.53 -11.93
C PHE A 86 -16.81 -4.86 -11.54
N LEU A 87 -17.35 -4.95 -10.33
CA LEU A 87 -18.08 -6.13 -9.86
C LEU A 87 -19.32 -6.32 -10.76
N PRO A 88 -19.54 -7.50 -11.36
CA PRO A 88 -20.72 -7.75 -12.17
C PRO A 88 -21.99 -7.78 -11.31
N ASP A 89 -23.10 -7.29 -11.87
CA ASP A 89 -24.39 -7.16 -11.16
C ASP A 89 -25.24 -8.44 -11.19
N ASP A 90 -25.05 -9.30 -12.20
CA ASP A 90 -26.01 -10.37 -12.52
C ASP A 90 -25.33 -11.75 -12.60
N ASP A 91 -25.55 -12.53 -11.54
CA ASP A 91 -25.24 -13.96 -11.32
C ASP A 91 -24.02 -14.29 -10.43
N GLN A 92 -24.26 -15.22 -9.49
CA GLN A 92 -23.25 -15.68 -8.53
C GLN A 92 -22.05 -16.34 -9.21
N HIS A 93 -22.23 -17.00 -10.37
CA HIS A 93 -21.13 -17.60 -11.11
C HIS A 93 -20.17 -16.54 -11.64
N ASP A 94 -20.70 -15.47 -12.23
CA ASP A 94 -19.90 -14.39 -12.81
C ASP A 94 -19.21 -13.56 -11.72
N ILE A 95 -19.87 -13.32 -10.59
CA ILE A 95 -19.25 -12.68 -9.42
C ILE A 95 -18.10 -13.56 -8.87
N TYR A 96 -18.30 -14.87 -8.75
CA TYR A 96 -17.25 -15.77 -8.28
C TYR A 96 -16.06 -15.79 -9.23
N LYS A 97 -16.30 -15.90 -10.54
CA LYS A 97 -15.27 -15.86 -11.59
C LYS A 97 -14.51 -14.53 -11.60
N PHE A 98 -15.19 -13.40 -11.37
CA PHE A 98 -14.56 -12.10 -11.20
C PHE A 98 -13.54 -12.12 -10.06
N TRP A 99 -13.93 -12.60 -8.87
CA TRP A 99 -13.02 -12.68 -7.72
C TRP A 99 -11.86 -13.65 -7.94
N GLN A 100 -12.07 -14.77 -8.65
CA GLN A 100 -10.98 -15.66 -9.04
C GLN A 100 -9.95 -14.96 -9.93
N ASN A 101 -10.41 -14.16 -10.91
CA ASN A 101 -9.52 -13.37 -11.77
C ASN A 101 -8.75 -12.32 -10.96
N GLU A 102 -9.42 -11.58 -10.06
CA GLU A 102 -8.77 -10.61 -9.18
C GLU A 102 -7.70 -11.26 -8.30
N LEU A 103 -7.95 -12.46 -7.76
CA LEU A 103 -6.96 -13.22 -7.01
C LEU A 103 -5.75 -13.62 -7.88
N GLN A 104 -5.97 -14.04 -9.11
CA GLN A 104 -4.90 -14.38 -10.04
C GLN A 104 -4.04 -13.14 -10.39
N LEU A 105 -4.68 -12.00 -10.66
CA LEU A 105 -4.00 -10.73 -10.92
C LEU A 105 -3.18 -10.26 -9.71
N ALA A 106 -3.71 -10.43 -8.50
CA ALA A 106 -2.98 -10.12 -7.27
C ALA A 106 -1.75 -11.02 -7.09
N ARG A 107 -1.89 -12.33 -7.37
CA ARG A 107 -0.79 -13.30 -7.27
C ARG A 107 0.32 -13.07 -8.29
N ARG A 108 -0.04 -12.68 -9.52
CA ARG A 108 0.90 -12.46 -10.61
C ARG A 108 2.03 -11.50 -10.25
N PHE A 109 1.73 -10.45 -9.48
CA PHE A 109 2.73 -9.50 -8.98
C PHE A 109 3.87 -10.20 -8.21
N PHE A 110 3.56 -11.18 -7.36
CA PHE A 110 4.58 -11.88 -6.58
C PHE A 110 5.47 -12.77 -7.45
N THR A 111 4.94 -13.29 -8.56
CA THR A 111 5.73 -14.03 -9.55
C THR A 111 6.62 -13.09 -10.36
N GLU A 112 6.10 -11.93 -10.78
CA GLU A 112 6.86 -10.94 -11.55
C GLU A 112 7.97 -10.27 -10.72
N HIS A 113 7.80 -10.20 -9.40
CA HIS A 113 8.75 -9.58 -8.47
C HIS A 113 9.32 -10.57 -7.45
N GLU A 114 9.44 -11.86 -7.80
CA GLU A 114 9.80 -12.94 -6.88
C GLU A 114 11.09 -12.65 -6.10
N SER A 115 12.16 -12.23 -6.78
CA SER A 115 13.44 -11.91 -6.13
C SER A 115 13.31 -10.81 -5.08
N PHE A 116 12.61 -9.72 -5.40
CA PHE A 116 12.40 -8.61 -4.46
C PHE A 116 11.46 -9.00 -3.32
N TYR A 117 10.42 -9.78 -3.62
CA TYR A 117 9.50 -10.29 -2.61
C TYR A 117 10.24 -11.19 -1.60
N ASN A 118 11.08 -12.11 -2.07
CA ASN A 118 11.90 -12.97 -1.21
C ASN A 118 12.89 -12.16 -0.36
N TYR A 119 13.52 -11.16 -0.96
CA TYR A 119 14.36 -10.20 -0.23
C TYR A 119 13.60 -9.51 0.90
N TYR A 120 12.44 -8.94 0.60
CA TYR A 120 11.64 -8.19 1.56
C TYR A 120 11.09 -9.09 2.68
N LYS A 121 10.47 -10.23 2.33
CA LYS A 121 9.89 -11.17 3.31
C LYS A 121 10.95 -11.89 4.14
N GLY A 122 12.14 -12.09 3.58
CA GLY A 122 13.29 -12.65 4.30
C GLY A 122 13.90 -11.71 5.34
N GLY A 123 13.48 -10.44 5.39
CA GLY A 123 14.07 -9.45 6.30
C GLY A 123 15.52 -9.10 5.96
N MET A 124 15.94 -9.39 4.72
CA MET A 124 17.29 -9.14 4.20
C MET A 124 17.60 -7.64 4.16
N THR A 125 18.87 -7.26 4.30
CA THR A 125 19.29 -5.85 4.39
C THR A 125 20.43 -5.49 3.45
N GLU A 126 21.00 -6.46 2.76
CA GLU A 126 22.16 -6.31 1.89
C GLU A 126 21.92 -5.37 0.70
N MET A 127 20.65 -5.18 0.29
CA MET A 127 20.28 -4.27 -0.80
C MET A 127 19.65 -2.97 -0.29
N ASP A 128 19.59 -2.72 1.03
CA ASP A 128 18.85 -1.58 1.59
C ASP A 128 19.39 -0.24 1.09
N THR A 129 20.72 -0.10 0.99
CA THR A 129 21.35 1.10 0.42
C THR A 129 20.96 1.28 -1.06
N ILE A 130 20.83 0.21 -1.84
CA ILE A 130 20.50 0.31 -3.27
C ILE A 130 19.00 0.60 -3.48
N TYR A 131 18.15 -0.02 -2.66
CA TYR A 131 16.69 0.00 -2.85
C TYR A 131 15.99 1.17 -2.18
N PHE A 132 16.52 1.67 -1.07
CA PHE A 132 15.78 2.56 -0.18
C PHE A 132 16.54 3.83 0.23
N VAL A 133 17.65 4.16 -0.42
CA VAL A 133 18.39 5.42 -0.23
C VAL A 133 18.21 6.30 -1.47
N ARG A 134 17.70 7.52 -1.28
CA ARG A 134 17.34 8.43 -2.39
C ARG A 134 18.53 8.82 -3.26
N ALA A 135 19.73 8.94 -2.68
CA ALA A 135 20.94 9.28 -3.43
C ALA A 135 21.31 8.24 -4.51
N ASN A 136 20.81 7.01 -4.37
CA ASN A 136 21.03 5.91 -5.32
C ASN A 136 19.88 5.75 -6.32
N ASN A 137 18.88 6.63 -6.28
CA ASN A 137 17.85 6.65 -7.32
C ASN A 137 18.48 7.12 -8.63
N ASP A 138 18.28 6.35 -9.69
CA ASP A 138 18.59 6.81 -11.05
C ASP A 138 17.48 7.76 -11.51
N PRO A 139 17.74 9.06 -11.73
CA PRO A 139 16.73 10.01 -12.18
C PRO A 139 16.22 9.73 -13.61
N THR A 140 16.92 8.89 -14.38
CA THR A 140 16.49 8.45 -15.71
C THR A 140 15.49 7.29 -15.65
N ILE A 141 15.48 6.56 -14.53
CA ILE A 141 14.46 5.55 -14.23
C ILE A 141 13.33 6.29 -13.51
N LEU A 142 12.34 6.70 -14.28
CA LEU A 142 11.07 7.11 -13.68
C LEU A 142 10.56 5.90 -12.88
N PRO A 143 10.35 6.02 -11.56
CA PRO A 143 9.56 5.02 -10.84
C PRO A 143 8.24 4.86 -11.63
N ALA A 144 7.62 3.69 -11.60
CA ALA A 144 6.23 3.58 -12.01
C ALA A 144 5.38 4.40 -11.01
N SER A 145 5.44 5.72 -11.12
CA SER A 145 5.02 6.65 -10.09
C SER A 145 3.52 6.60 -10.05
N LYS A 146 2.98 6.08 -8.95
CA LYS A 146 1.55 6.14 -8.68
C LYS A 146 1.21 7.60 -8.42
N ALA A 147 0.05 8.05 -8.86
CA ALA A 147 -0.32 9.47 -8.83
C ALA A 147 -0.26 10.11 -7.42
N TYR A 148 -0.28 9.30 -6.36
CA TYR A 148 -0.17 9.75 -4.97
C TYR A 148 1.30 9.92 -4.48
N ASP A 149 2.31 9.56 -5.29
CA ASP A 149 3.70 9.41 -4.87
C ASP A 149 4.69 9.87 -5.96
N ILE A 150 4.57 11.15 -6.33
CA ILE A 150 5.31 11.76 -7.45
C ILE A 150 6.53 12.56 -6.95
N ALA A 151 6.57 12.91 -5.67
CA ALA A 151 7.60 13.76 -5.09
C ALA A 151 8.95 13.01 -4.99
N PRO A 152 10.03 13.45 -5.66
CA PRO A 152 11.34 12.79 -5.62
C PRO A 152 11.92 12.71 -4.20
N GLU A 153 11.65 13.71 -3.37
CA GLU A 153 12.05 13.73 -1.96
C GLU A 153 11.34 12.66 -1.12
N ALA A 154 10.23 12.12 -1.62
CA ALA A 154 9.41 11.14 -0.93
C ALA A 154 9.45 9.77 -1.59
N THR A 155 10.31 9.50 -2.57
CA THR A 155 10.36 8.22 -3.31
C THR A 155 11.75 7.62 -3.40
N THR A 156 11.83 6.30 -3.45
CA THR A 156 13.05 5.53 -3.72
C THR A 156 12.81 4.54 -4.86
N SER A 157 13.85 3.85 -5.31
CA SER A 157 13.73 2.92 -6.43
C SER A 157 12.75 1.77 -6.17
N HIS A 158 12.60 1.28 -4.92
CA HIS A 158 11.81 0.07 -4.61
C HIS A 158 10.76 0.23 -3.48
N ASP A 159 10.59 1.40 -2.88
CA ASP A 159 9.57 1.59 -1.82
C ASP A 159 8.13 1.29 -2.29
N HIS A 160 7.79 1.65 -3.52
CA HIS A 160 6.49 1.38 -4.12
C HIS A 160 6.20 -0.13 -4.26
N LEU A 161 7.23 -0.96 -4.41
CA LEU A 161 7.07 -2.41 -4.43
C LEU A 161 6.70 -2.94 -3.05
N VAL A 162 7.25 -2.36 -1.97
CA VAL A 162 6.85 -2.74 -0.60
C VAL A 162 5.39 -2.38 -0.33
N ALA A 163 4.97 -1.18 -0.75
CA ALA A 163 3.57 -0.78 -0.68
C ALA A 163 2.66 -1.76 -1.46
N SER A 164 3.09 -2.16 -2.66
CA SER A 164 2.37 -3.13 -3.50
C SER A 164 2.32 -4.53 -2.87
N ILE A 165 3.37 -4.98 -2.18
CA ILE A 165 3.36 -6.24 -1.41
C ILE A 165 2.28 -6.17 -0.33
N ILE A 166 2.33 -5.15 0.53
CA ILE A 166 1.39 -4.96 1.65
C ILE A 166 -0.06 -4.89 1.14
N ALA A 167 -0.29 -4.10 0.09
CA ALA A 167 -1.61 -3.91 -0.49
C ALA A 167 -2.20 -5.21 -1.03
N ARG A 168 -1.39 -5.98 -1.77
CA ARG A 168 -1.83 -7.21 -2.42
C ARG A 168 -2.02 -8.35 -1.42
N GLU A 169 -1.18 -8.45 -0.39
CA GLU A 169 -1.41 -9.41 0.70
C GLU A 169 -2.79 -9.19 1.34
N GLN A 170 -3.10 -7.95 1.73
CA GLN A 170 -4.41 -7.61 2.30
C GLN A 170 -5.56 -7.79 1.29
N TYR A 171 -5.33 -7.44 0.02
CA TYR A 171 -6.34 -7.58 -1.03
C TYR A 171 -6.69 -9.04 -1.31
N MET A 172 -5.70 -9.95 -1.34
CA MET A 172 -5.96 -11.38 -1.49
C MET A 172 -6.83 -11.92 -0.35
N GLU A 173 -6.62 -11.48 0.90
CA GLU A 173 -7.49 -11.85 2.02
C GLU A 173 -8.91 -11.33 1.83
N TYR A 174 -9.06 -10.09 1.38
CA TYR A 174 -10.36 -9.50 1.06
C TYR A 174 -11.09 -10.30 -0.02
N VAL A 175 -10.42 -10.58 -1.15
CA VAL A 175 -10.97 -11.37 -2.26
C VAL A 175 -11.40 -12.77 -1.80
N ASN A 176 -10.59 -13.45 -0.99
CA ASN A 176 -10.95 -14.75 -0.43
C ASN A 176 -12.20 -14.67 0.45
N ARG A 177 -12.35 -13.63 1.28
CA ARG A 177 -13.58 -13.41 2.07
C ARG A 177 -14.80 -13.18 1.18
N GLN A 178 -14.66 -12.46 0.07
CA GLN A 178 -15.79 -12.25 -0.87
C GLN A 178 -16.20 -13.57 -1.54
N MET A 179 -15.25 -14.40 -1.98
CA MET A 179 -15.55 -15.72 -2.53
C MET A 179 -16.23 -16.65 -1.51
N GLN A 180 -15.82 -16.61 -0.24
CA GLN A 180 -16.45 -17.39 0.84
C GLN A 180 -17.92 -16.98 1.09
N ARG A 181 -18.25 -15.69 0.94
CA ARG A 181 -19.63 -15.19 1.09
C ARG A 181 -20.57 -15.65 -0.02
N ILE A 182 -20.05 -15.99 -1.20
CA ILE A 182 -20.84 -16.47 -2.33
C ILE A 182 -21.14 -17.97 -2.21
N ASN A 183 -20.20 -18.72 -1.61
CA ASN A 183 -20.32 -20.17 -1.43
C ASN A 183 -21.14 -20.58 -0.19
N ASN A 184 -21.47 -19.63 0.69
CA ASN A 184 -22.31 -19.80 1.89
C ASN A 184 -23.73 -19.32 1.63
#